data_AF-A0A975PIF8-F1
#
_entry.id   AF-A0A975PIF8-F1
#
_cell.length_a   1.000
_cell.length_b   1.000
_cell.length_c   1.000
_cell.angle_alpha   90.00
_cell.angle_beta   90.00
_cell.angle_gamma   90.00
#
_symmetry.space_group_name_H-M   'P 1'
#
loop_
_entity.id
_entity.type
_entity.pdbx_description
1 polymer ?
#
loop_
_entity_poly.entity_id
_entity_poly.type
_entity_poly.pdbx_seq_one_letter_code
_entity_poly.pdbx_strand_id
1 'polypeptide(L)'
;MLVEKVDLTKVKPYGDTLNDGMVQLSFTLPVPFGEEGKEAAKQLAVKMGLDEPSVVSYQDLGGGFTYFIMYGKCQHTVDFTSIEVPKVDVDIMSKEEVEEYIEQNIGRDVVIIGACTGTDAHTVGIDAIMNMKGYNGHYGLERYKGVEAHNLGSQVPNEELIAKAIELKADAILVSQVVTQKDVHISNMTNLVELLEAEGIRDKIIVVGGGPRISHELAKELGYDAGFGTGSYAEDVASFVVTQIVERKLV
;
A
#
# COMPACT_ATOMS: atom_id res chain seq x y z
N MET A 1 8.46 -20.05 -36.77
CA MET A 1 9.26 -18.99 -36.12
C MET A 1 9.45 -19.40 -34.68
N LEU A 2 10.69 -19.59 -34.23
CA LEU A 2 10.99 -19.83 -32.83
C LEU A 2 10.67 -18.52 -32.10
N VAL A 3 9.67 -18.54 -31.22
CA VAL A 3 9.44 -17.43 -30.30
C VAL A 3 10.61 -17.48 -29.32
N GLU A 4 11.53 -16.52 -29.42
CA GLU A 4 12.62 -16.40 -28.45
C GLU A 4 12.02 -16.29 -27.05
N LYS A 5 12.42 -17.21 -26.18
CA LYS A 5 11.89 -17.31 -24.82
C LYS A 5 12.53 -16.20 -23.99
N VAL A 6 11.70 -15.38 -23.34
CA VAL A 6 12.18 -14.27 -22.49
C VAL A 6 12.99 -14.84 -21.32
N ASP A 7 14.20 -14.30 -21.13
CA ASP A 7 15.02 -14.58 -19.94
C ASP A 7 14.52 -13.74 -18.77
N LEU A 8 13.78 -14.39 -17.85
CA LEU A 8 13.19 -13.73 -16.68
C LEU A 8 14.25 -13.26 -15.66
N THR A 9 15.51 -13.72 -15.77
CA THR A 9 16.59 -13.24 -14.89
C THR A 9 17.19 -11.92 -15.36
N LYS A 10 16.85 -11.48 -16.59
CA LYS A 10 17.40 -10.28 -17.23
C LYS A 10 16.32 -9.50 -17.98
N VAL A 11 15.20 -9.26 -17.31
CA VAL A 11 14.10 -8.48 -17.89
C VAL A 11 14.55 -7.04 -18.13
N LYS A 12 14.22 -6.49 -19.30
CA LYS A 12 14.48 -5.10 -19.65
C LYS A 12 13.40 -4.52 -20.57
N PRO A 13 13.32 -3.18 -20.71
CA PRO A 13 12.34 -2.53 -21.56
C PRO A 13 12.41 -2.99 -23.03
N TYR A 14 11.26 -2.91 -23.70
CA TYR A 14 11.05 -3.31 -25.09
C TYR A 14 10.48 -2.13 -25.87
N GLY A 15 11.08 -1.80 -27.02
CA GLY A 15 10.52 -0.91 -28.02
C GLY A 15 9.97 -1.65 -29.24
N ASP A 16 10.87 -2.21 -30.03
CA ASP A 16 10.60 -2.84 -31.33
C ASP A 16 11.14 -4.28 -31.44
N THR A 17 12.25 -4.60 -30.75
CA THR A 17 12.86 -5.93 -30.76
C THR A 17 13.01 -6.47 -29.35
N LEU A 18 12.81 -7.79 -29.17
CA LEU A 18 13.01 -8.42 -27.87
C LEU A 18 14.42 -8.10 -27.38
N ASN A 19 14.52 -7.61 -26.14
CA ASN A 19 15.78 -7.21 -25.55
C ASN A 19 16.49 -6.04 -26.27
N ASP A 20 15.78 -5.06 -26.83
CA ASP A 20 16.42 -3.82 -27.31
C ASP A 20 16.71 -2.78 -26.21
N GLY A 21 16.01 -2.86 -25.07
CA GLY A 21 16.17 -1.94 -23.95
C GLY A 21 15.56 -0.56 -24.21
N MET A 22 14.81 -0.35 -25.29
CA MET A 22 14.35 0.97 -25.69
C MET A 22 13.31 1.53 -24.69
N VAL A 23 13.51 2.77 -24.25
CA VAL A 23 12.61 3.46 -23.31
C VAL A 23 12.35 4.87 -23.81
N GLN A 24 11.10 5.31 -23.68
CA GLN A 24 10.77 6.72 -23.74
C GLN A 24 10.77 7.31 -22.33
N LEU A 25 11.46 8.41 -22.15
CA LEU A 25 11.50 9.18 -20.91
C LEU A 25 11.10 10.63 -21.20
N SER A 26 10.34 11.25 -20.30
CA SER A 26 10.09 12.69 -20.35
C SER A 26 10.28 13.34 -18.99
N PHE A 27 10.81 14.56 -19.00
CA PHE A 27 11.06 15.35 -17.80
C PHE A 27 11.26 16.82 -18.13
N THR A 28 11.20 17.67 -17.11
CA THR A 28 11.47 19.10 -17.21
C THR A 28 12.76 19.44 -16.50
N LEU A 29 13.60 20.26 -17.12
CA LEU A 29 14.76 20.86 -16.46
C LEU A 29 14.56 22.37 -16.26
N PRO A 30 15.02 22.93 -15.12
CA PRO A 30 15.05 24.38 -14.89
C PRO A 30 16.21 25.02 -15.66
N VAL A 31 16.22 24.86 -16.98
CA VAL A 31 17.23 25.42 -17.89
C VAL A 31 16.53 26.18 -19.04
N PRO A 32 17.16 27.25 -19.56
CA PRO A 32 16.66 27.96 -20.73
C PRO A 32 16.47 27.04 -21.94
N PHE A 33 15.49 27.38 -22.77
CA PHE A 33 15.26 26.70 -24.03
C PHE A 33 16.44 26.95 -24.98
N GLY A 34 17.09 25.87 -25.44
CA GLY A 34 18.27 25.95 -26.30
C GLY A 34 19.03 24.63 -26.44
N GLU A 35 20.10 24.66 -27.22
CA GLU A 35 20.96 23.49 -27.44
C GLU A 35 21.71 23.08 -26.17
N GLU A 36 22.05 24.03 -25.29
CA GLU A 36 22.64 23.76 -23.98
C GLU A 36 21.70 22.96 -23.08
N GLY A 37 20.40 23.28 -23.09
CA GLY A 37 19.38 22.52 -22.36
C GLY A 37 19.20 21.11 -22.91
N LYS A 38 19.26 20.96 -24.24
CA LYS A 38 19.20 19.66 -24.93
C LYS A 38 20.41 18.78 -24.58
N GLU A 39 21.60 19.36 -24.54
CA GLU A 39 22.82 18.65 -24.14
C GLU A 39 22.80 18.28 -22.65
N ALA A 40 22.32 19.16 -21.78
CA ALA A 40 22.12 18.86 -20.36
C ALA A 40 21.17 17.67 -20.15
N ALA A 41 20.06 17.62 -20.91
CA ALA A 41 19.11 16.51 -20.88
C ALA A 41 19.74 15.18 -21.32
N LYS A 42 20.57 15.19 -22.38
CA LYS A 42 21.33 14.01 -22.82
C LYS A 42 22.31 13.51 -21.78
N GLN A 43 23.12 14.40 -21.19
CA GLN A 43 24.09 14.01 -20.17
C GLN A 43 23.41 13.44 -18.92
N LEU A 44 22.25 13.99 -18.54
CA LEU A 44 21.44 13.43 -17.47
C LEU A 44 20.94 12.02 -17.81
N ALA A 45 20.42 11.82 -19.03
CA ALA A 45 19.97 10.52 -19.49
C ALA A 45 21.10 9.46 -19.49
N VAL A 46 22.33 9.81 -19.91
CA VAL A 46 23.49 8.92 -19.81
C VAL A 46 23.77 8.54 -18.34
N LYS A 47 23.71 9.50 -17.42
CA LYS A 47 23.90 9.25 -15.98
C LYS A 47 22.78 8.40 -15.37
N MET A 48 21.61 8.35 -15.98
CA MET A 48 20.50 7.47 -15.60
C MET A 48 20.67 6.04 -16.15
N GLY A 49 21.74 5.74 -16.89
CA GLY A 49 22.00 4.43 -17.47
C GLY A 49 21.32 4.19 -18.82
N LEU A 50 21.00 5.28 -19.54
CA LEU A 50 20.46 5.21 -20.91
C LEU A 50 21.59 5.39 -21.93
N ASP A 51 21.81 4.38 -22.76
CA ASP A 51 22.68 4.42 -23.92
C ASP A 51 22.03 5.14 -25.10
N GLU A 52 22.89 5.81 -25.87
CA GLU A 52 22.52 6.55 -27.08
C GLU A 52 21.28 7.46 -26.89
N PRO A 53 21.20 8.28 -25.82
CA PRO A 53 20.00 9.06 -25.56
C PRO A 53 19.78 10.14 -26.62
N SER A 54 18.57 10.20 -27.15
CA SER A 54 18.16 11.11 -28.21
C SER A 54 16.97 11.94 -27.76
N VAL A 55 17.09 13.26 -27.86
CA VAL A 55 15.97 14.20 -27.64
C VAL A 55 15.15 14.26 -28.91
N VAL A 56 13.90 13.78 -28.84
CA VAL A 56 12.97 13.75 -29.98
C VAL A 56 12.09 15.00 -30.01
N SER A 57 11.72 15.52 -28.84
CA SER A 57 10.96 16.75 -28.72
C SER A 57 11.38 17.52 -27.47
N TYR A 58 11.33 18.84 -27.53
CA TYR A 58 11.51 19.70 -26.37
C TYR A 58 10.75 21.00 -26.56
N GLN A 59 10.23 21.54 -25.46
CA GLN A 59 9.34 22.71 -25.47
C GLN A 59 9.68 23.66 -24.32
N ASP A 60 9.73 24.95 -24.61
CA ASP A 60 9.84 26.00 -23.60
C ASP A 60 8.53 26.09 -22.81
N LEU A 61 8.63 25.99 -21.48
CA LEU A 61 7.50 26.17 -20.56
C LEU A 61 7.43 27.60 -20.00
N GLY A 62 8.42 28.44 -20.32
CA GLY A 62 8.59 29.76 -19.75
C GLY A 62 9.27 29.73 -18.37
N GLY A 63 9.71 30.90 -17.90
CA GLY A 63 10.35 31.03 -16.58
C GLY A 63 11.70 30.33 -16.44
N GLY A 64 12.36 30.00 -17.56
CA GLY A 64 13.63 29.28 -17.57
C GLY A 64 13.48 27.76 -17.38
N PHE A 65 12.32 27.19 -17.74
CA PHE A 65 12.08 25.74 -17.72
C PHE A 65 11.86 25.20 -19.12
N THR A 66 12.45 24.04 -19.40
CA THR A 66 12.29 23.34 -20.68
C THR A 66 11.85 21.90 -20.43
N TYR A 67 10.79 21.47 -21.10
CA TYR A 67 10.32 20.09 -21.11
C TYR A 67 10.98 19.30 -22.24
N PHE A 68 11.36 18.05 -21.98
CA PHE A 68 12.05 17.18 -22.93
C PHE A 68 11.32 15.83 -23.04
N ILE A 69 11.26 15.29 -24.25
CA ILE A 69 10.88 13.91 -24.56
C ILE A 69 12.08 13.25 -25.24
N MET A 70 12.52 12.14 -24.66
CA MET A 70 13.74 11.46 -25.06
C MET A 70 13.53 9.96 -25.23
N TYR A 71 14.34 9.36 -26.09
CA TYR A 71 14.49 7.92 -26.21
C TYR A 71 15.91 7.51 -25.84
N GLY A 72 16.08 6.35 -25.25
CA GLY A 72 17.40 5.77 -24.96
C GLY A 72 17.30 4.29 -24.65
N LYS A 73 18.43 3.59 -24.72
CA LYS A 73 18.50 2.16 -24.42
C LYS A 73 18.89 1.95 -22.96
N CYS A 74 18.00 1.41 -22.14
CA CYS A 74 18.30 1.06 -20.75
C CYS A 74 19.32 -0.09 -20.71
N GLN A 75 20.46 0.16 -20.06
CA GLN A 75 21.47 -0.86 -19.81
C GLN A 75 21.07 -1.83 -18.70
N HIS A 76 20.23 -1.38 -17.78
CA HIS A 76 19.88 -2.14 -16.58
C HIS A 76 18.86 -3.24 -16.88
N THR A 77 19.06 -4.37 -16.21
CA THR A 77 18.15 -5.51 -16.25
C THR A 77 17.69 -5.83 -14.84
N VAL A 78 16.49 -6.37 -14.72
CA VAL A 78 15.93 -6.84 -13.45
C VAL A 78 15.77 -8.35 -13.51
N ASP A 79 16.20 -9.03 -12.45
CA ASP A 79 15.86 -10.43 -12.24
C ASP A 79 14.44 -10.51 -11.67
N PHE A 80 13.49 -10.87 -12.53
CA PHE A 80 12.09 -11.02 -12.14
C PHE A 80 11.89 -12.21 -11.19
N THR A 81 12.76 -13.23 -11.25
CA THR A 81 12.63 -14.43 -10.43
C THR A 81 13.04 -14.21 -8.98
N SER A 82 13.83 -13.17 -8.70
CA SER A 82 14.21 -12.76 -7.36
C SER A 82 13.28 -11.71 -6.74
N ILE A 83 12.25 -11.25 -7.46
CA ILE A 83 11.32 -10.25 -6.92
C ILE A 83 10.37 -10.95 -5.95
N GLU A 84 10.65 -10.78 -4.66
CA GLU A 84 9.68 -11.06 -3.61
C GLU A 84 8.82 -9.83 -3.41
N VAL A 85 7.54 -9.90 -3.79
CA VAL A 85 6.56 -8.88 -3.43
C VAL A 85 5.97 -9.31 -2.09
N PRO A 86 6.18 -8.57 -0.98
CA PRO A 86 5.55 -8.87 0.29
C PRO A 86 4.03 -8.71 0.13
N LYS A 87 3.36 -9.82 -0.14
CA LYS A 87 1.91 -9.88 -0.12
C LYS A 87 1.49 -10.29 1.28
N VAL A 88 0.29 -9.89 1.67
CA VAL A 88 -0.37 -10.46 2.85
C VAL A 88 -0.49 -11.96 2.58
N ASP A 89 0.27 -12.77 3.31
CA ASP A 89 0.38 -14.23 3.11
C ASP A 89 -0.80 -14.94 3.78
N VAL A 90 -2.01 -14.68 3.26
CA VAL A 90 -3.24 -15.31 3.74
C VAL A 90 -4.12 -15.65 2.54
N ASP A 91 -4.65 -16.87 2.57
CA ASP A 91 -5.67 -17.30 1.61
C ASP A 91 -6.91 -16.41 1.80
N ILE A 92 -7.26 -15.66 0.75
CA ILE A 92 -8.41 -14.78 0.77
C ILE A 92 -9.68 -15.64 0.75
N MET A 93 -10.39 -15.62 1.87
CA MET A 93 -11.68 -16.28 2.05
C MET A 93 -12.79 -15.35 1.56
N SER A 94 -13.82 -15.93 0.95
CA SER A 94 -15.10 -15.23 0.72
C SER A 94 -15.78 -14.89 2.05
N LYS A 95 -16.80 -14.02 1.98
CA LYS A 95 -17.58 -13.63 3.15
C LYS A 95 -18.12 -14.84 3.90
N GLU A 96 -18.76 -15.78 3.20
CA GLU A 96 -19.35 -16.97 3.79
C GLU A 96 -18.29 -17.88 4.42
N GLU A 97 -17.11 -18.00 3.79
CA GLU A 97 -16.00 -18.77 4.33
C GLU A 97 -15.42 -18.13 5.61
N VAL A 98 -15.33 -16.80 5.68
CA VAL A 98 -14.93 -16.10 6.90
C VAL A 98 -15.94 -16.35 8.04
N GLU A 99 -17.24 -16.28 7.75
CA GLU A 99 -18.30 -16.55 8.73
C GLU A 99 -18.19 -17.97 9.29
N GLU A 100 -18.03 -18.96 8.41
CA GLU A 100 -17.84 -20.37 8.79
C GLU A 100 -16.54 -20.57 9.57
N TYR A 101 -15.45 -19.89 9.17
CA TYR A 101 -14.16 -19.96 9.85
C TYR A 101 -14.24 -19.44 11.29
N ILE A 102 -14.93 -18.33 11.51
CA ILE A 102 -15.16 -17.76 12.86
C ILE A 102 -15.96 -18.75 13.70
N GLU A 103 -17.05 -19.32 13.17
CA GLU A 103 -17.90 -20.27 13.90
C GLU A 103 -17.11 -21.54 14.30
N GLN A 104 -16.29 -22.08 13.41
CA GLN A 104 -15.56 -23.33 13.64
C GLN A 104 -14.31 -23.19 14.51
N ASN A 105 -13.55 -22.10 14.35
CA ASN A 105 -12.22 -21.97 14.95
C ASN A 105 -12.16 -21.01 16.13
N ILE A 106 -13.02 -19.99 16.16
CA ILE A 106 -13.03 -18.96 17.22
C ILE A 106 -14.20 -19.18 18.17
N GLY A 107 -15.39 -19.50 17.65
CA GLY A 107 -16.56 -19.85 18.45
C GLY A 107 -17.19 -18.69 19.23
N ARG A 108 -16.78 -17.45 18.95
CA ARG A 108 -17.35 -16.20 19.48
C ARG A 108 -17.24 -15.09 18.44
N ASP A 109 -18.00 -14.02 18.65
CA ASP A 109 -17.91 -12.82 17.82
C ASP A 109 -16.51 -12.18 17.95
N VAL A 110 -15.95 -11.80 16.81
CA VAL A 110 -14.67 -11.10 16.67
C VAL A 110 -14.94 -9.61 16.66
N VAL A 111 -14.37 -8.90 17.64
CA VAL A 111 -14.61 -7.45 17.79
C VAL A 111 -13.51 -6.70 17.03
N ILE A 112 -13.92 -5.94 16.00
CA ILE A 112 -13.00 -5.18 15.15
C ILE A 112 -13.34 -3.70 15.26
N ILE A 113 -12.39 -2.90 15.73
CA ILE A 113 -12.53 -1.44 15.80
C ILE A 113 -11.73 -0.78 14.69
N GLY A 114 -12.29 0.24 14.04
CA GLY A 114 -11.60 0.97 12.99
C GLY A 114 -11.78 2.47 13.06
N ALA A 115 -10.74 3.20 12.65
CA ALA A 115 -10.75 4.66 12.65
C ALA A 115 -9.74 5.24 11.65
N CYS A 116 -10.01 6.45 11.15
CA CYS A 116 -8.98 7.33 10.62
C CYS A 116 -8.38 8.13 11.78
N THR A 117 -7.12 7.86 12.11
CA THR A 117 -6.49 8.41 13.32
C THR A 117 -5.74 9.71 13.09
N GLY A 118 -5.49 10.43 14.18
CA GLY A 118 -4.76 11.70 14.17
C GLY A 118 -5.63 12.83 13.60
N THR A 119 -5.08 13.61 12.65
CA THR A 119 -5.81 14.74 12.05
C THR A 119 -6.50 14.40 10.73
N ASP A 120 -6.45 13.13 10.30
CA ASP A 120 -6.95 12.70 9.01
C ASP A 120 -8.48 12.58 9.00
N ALA A 121 -9.14 13.32 8.10
CA ALA A 121 -10.60 13.38 7.94
C ALA A 121 -11.14 12.43 6.84
N HIS A 122 -10.28 11.69 6.14
CA HIS A 122 -10.68 10.90 4.97
C HIS A 122 -11.22 9.52 5.36
N THR A 123 -12.54 9.41 5.58
CA THR A 123 -13.17 8.14 6.01
C THR A 123 -13.45 7.14 4.90
N VAL A 124 -13.50 7.58 3.62
CA VAL A 124 -14.00 6.72 2.53
C VAL A 124 -13.30 5.36 2.43
N GLY A 125 -12.00 5.31 2.75
CA GLY A 125 -11.22 4.08 2.77
C GLY A 125 -11.66 3.13 3.89
N ILE A 126 -11.75 3.61 5.13
CA ILE A 126 -12.19 2.77 6.27
C ILE A 126 -13.67 2.39 6.13
N ASP A 127 -14.50 3.31 5.65
CA ASP A 127 -15.92 3.09 5.38
C ASP A 127 -16.15 2.00 4.32
N ALA A 128 -15.27 1.90 3.33
CA ALA A 128 -15.31 0.84 2.32
C ALA A 128 -15.09 -0.56 2.91
N ILE A 129 -14.33 -0.65 4.00
CA ILE A 129 -14.02 -1.90 4.70
C ILE A 129 -15.07 -2.19 5.78
N MET A 130 -15.50 -1.19 6.55
CA MET A 130 -16.36 -1.42 7.72
C MET A 130 -17.85 -1.45 7.37
N ASN A 131 -18.36 -0.52 6.55
CA ASN A 131 -19.80 -0.31 6.41
C ASN A 131 -20.52 -1.51 5.79
N MET A 132 -21.76 -1.75 6.20
CA MET A 132 -22.65 -2.82 5.70
C MET A 132 -22.72 -2.94 4.15
N LYS A 133 -22.61 -1.82 3.42
CA LYS A 133 -22.62 -1.80 1.95
C LYS A 133 -21.28 -2.25 1.35
N GLY A 134 -20.18 -1.97 2.04
CA GLY A 134 -18.82 -2.08 1.55
C GLY A 134 -18.56 -1.29 0.27
N TYR A 135 -17.72 -1.83 -0.62
CA TYR A 135 -17.25 -1.15 -1.82
C TYR A 135 -17.16 -2.08 -3.03
N ASN A 136 -17.55 -1.58 -4.21
CA ASN A 136 -17.46 -2.31 -5.49
C ASN A 136 -18.10 -3.72 -5.51
N GLY A 137 -19.19 -3.93 -4.76
CA GLY A 137 -19.88 -5.23 -4.66
C GLY A 137 -19.33 -6.16 -3.58
N HIS A 138 -18.23 -5.78 -2.93
CA HIS A 138 -17.66 -6.44 -1.77
C HIS A 138 -18.29 -5.83 -0.51
N TYR A 139 -18.93 -6.65 0.32
CA TYR A 139 -19.61 -6.17 1.53
C TYR A 139 -18.60 -5.87 2.64
N GLY A 140 -18.87 -4.85 3.47
CA GLY A 140 -18.00 -4.52 4.59
C GLY A 140 -18.26 -5.38 5.83
N LEU A 141 -17.35 -5.26 6.80
CA LEU A 141 -17.26 -6.08 8.01
C LEU A 141 -18.54 -6.09 8.85
N GLU A 142 -19.29 -4.99 8.91
CA GLU A 142 -20.60 -4.93 9.59
C GLU A 142 -21.62 -5.96 9.06
N ARG A 143 -21.42 -6.47 7.84
CA ARG A 143 -22.31 -7.46 7.23
C ARG A 143 -21.91 -8.91 7.53
N TYR A 144 -20.74 -9.14 8.11
CA TYR A 144 -20.22 -10.48 8.40
C TYR A 144 -20.83 -10.98 9.69
N LYS A 145 -21.39 -12.18 9.68
CA LYS A 145 -21.80 -12.86 10.91
C LYS A 145 -20.57 -13.27 11.71
N GLY A 146 -20.63 -13.11 13.03
CA GLY A 146 -19.47 -13.36 13.88
C GLY A 146 -18.46 -12.22 13.90
N VAL A 147 -18.75 -11.07 13.29
CA VAL A 147 -17.90 -9.87 13.37
C VAL A 147 -18.70 -8.72 13.98
N GLU A 148 -18.20 -8.18 15.08
CA GLU A 148 -18.72 -6.96 15.70
C GLU A 148 -17.84 -5.78 15.29
N ALA A 149 -18.25 -5.05 14.25
CA ALA A 149 -17.48 -3.96 13.66
C ALA A 149 -17.86 -2.60 14.28
N HIS A 150 -16.88 -1.87 14.81
CA HIS A 150 -17.04 -0.55 15.41
C HIS A 150 -16.25 0.51 14.64
N ASN A 151 -16.91 1.30 13.80
CA ASN A 151 -16.28 2.40 13.08
C ASN A 151 -16.36 3.71 13.89
N LEU A 152 -15.21 4.20 14.38
CA LEU A 152 -15.12 5.46 15.13
C LEU A 152 -15.06 6.71 14.22
N GLY A 153 -15.03 6.53 12.89
CA GLY A 153 -15.00 7.61 11.92
C GLY A 153 -13.61 8.20 11.74
N SER A 154 -13.49 9.53 11.81
CA SER A 154 -12.26 10.25 11.48
C SER A 154 -11.78 11.20 12.55
N GLN A 155 -10.53 11.61 12.41
CA GLN A 155 -9.83 12.49 13.34
C GLN A 155 -9.82 11.96 14.77
N VAL A 156 -9.69 10.65 14.92
CA VAL A 156 -9.70 9.97 16.22
C VAL A 156 -8.29 9.97 16.81
N PRO A 157 -8.06 10.53 18.01
CA PRO A 157 -6.78 10.42 18.70
C PRO A 157 -6.42 8.95 18.98
N ASN A 158 -5.12 8.62 18.93
CA ASN A 158 -4.67 7.24 19.18
C ASN A 158 -5.05 6.76 20.59
N GLU A 159 -5.01 7.65 21.59
CA GLU A 159 -5.41 7.37 22.96
C GLU A 159 -6.89 7.00 23.08
N GLU A 160 -7.75 7.69 22.32
CA GLU A 160 -9.19 7.42 22.30
C GLU A 160 -9.49 6.08 21.63
N LEU A 161 -8.81 5.81 20.51
CA LEU A 161 -8.91 4.52 19.81
C LEU A 161 -8.49 3.36 20.72
N ILE A 162 -7.37 3.51 21.43
CA ILE A 162 -6.87 2.49 22.37
C ILE A 162 -7.84 2.31 23.55
N ALA A 163 -8.32 3.40 24.15
CA ALA A 163 -9.28 3.32 25.24
C ALA A 163 -10.55 2.58 24.83
N LYS A 164 -11.05 2.84 23.62
CA LYS A 164 -12.20 2.11 23.07
C LYS A 164 -11.90 0.66 22.73
N ALA A 165 -10.72 0.36 22.20
CA ALA A 165 -10.29 -1.02 21.97
C ALA A 165 -10.25 -1.83 23.28
N ILE A 166 -9.78 -1.24 24.38
CA ILE A 166 -9.76 -1.88 25.71
C ILE A 166 -11.18 -2.04 26.26
N GLU A 167 -12.02 -1.00 26.17
CA GLU A 167 -13.41 -1.03 26.65
C GLU A 167 -14.22 -2.14 25.99
N LEU A 168 -14.10 -2.27 24.67
CA LEU A 168 -14.83 -3.24 23.85
C LEU A 168 -14.13 -4.60 23.78
N LYS A 169 -12.93 -4.74 24.35
CA LYS A 169 -12.07 -5.93 24.22
C LYS A 169 -11.87 -6.33 22.76
N ALA A 170 -11.49 -5.35 21.95
CA ALA A 170 -11.26 -5.54 20.52
C ALA A 170 -10.18 -6.61 20.27
N ASP A 171 -10.46 -7.50 19.32
CA ASP A 171 -9.52 -8.50 18.81
C ASP A 171 -8.60 -7.90 17.73
N ALA A 172 -9.10 -6.87 17.03
CA ALA A 172 -8.34 -6.15 16.01
C ALA A 172 -8.62 -4.64 15.98
N ILE A 173 -7.59 -3.86 15.66
CA ILE A 173 -7.62 -2.43 15.38
C ILE A 173 -7.27 -2.20 13.91
N LEU A 174 -8.15 -1.51 13.17
CA LEU A 174 -7.94 -1.07 11.80
C LEU A 174 -7.69 0.44 11.76
N VAL A 175 -6.55 0.86 11.22
CA VAL A 175 -6.18 2.28 11.13
C VAL A 175 -6.07 2.69 9.69
N SER A 176 -6.82 3.71 9.30
CA SER A 176 -6.73 4.30 7.96
C SER A 176 -5.93 5.62 7.98
N GLN A 177 -4.96 5.73 7.08
CA GLN A 177 -4.12 6.92 6.88
C GLN A 177 -4.03 7.27 5.39
N VAL A 178 -4.47 8.47 5.04
CA VAL A 178 -4.47 9.00 3.67
C VAL A 178 -3.48 10.15 3.51
N VAL A 179 -3.39 11.02 4.52
CA VAL A 179 -2.52 12.19 4.49
C VAL A 179 -1.07 11.78 4.77
N THR A 180 -0.21 11.93 3.76
CA THR A 180 1.21 11.56 3.85
C THR A 180 2.18 12.75 3.90
N GLN A 181 1.64 13.98 3.94
CA GLN A 181 2.47 15.19 3.92
C GLN A 181 3.43 15.23 5.13
N LYS A 182 4.73 15.45 4.86
CA LYS A 182 5.80 15.48 5.88
C LYS A 182 5.81 14.23 6.76
N ASP A 183 5.46 13.08 6.18
CA ASP A 183 5.51 11.79 6.87
C ASP A 183 4.65 11.71 8.15
N VAL A 184 3.57 12.49 8.19
CA VAL A 184 2.66 12.53 9.35
C VAL A 184 2.03 11.16 9.64
N HIS A 185 1.63 10.42 8.59
CA HIS A 185 1.16 9.04 8.69
C HIS A 185 2.15 8.12 9.42
N ILE A 186 3.45 8.19 9.12
CA ILE A 186 4.49 7.40 9.77
C ILE A 186 4.55 7.72 11.25
N SER A 187 4.69 9.02 11.58
CA SER A 187 4.79 9.47 12.98
C SER A 187 3.55 9.07 13.79
N ASN A 188 2.37 9.19 13.20
CA ASN A 188 1.10 8.85 13.86
C ASN A 188 0.92 7.34 14.05
N MET A 189 1.31 6.53 13.06
CA MET A 189 1.26 5.07 13.13
C MET A 189 2.26 4.52 14.14
N THR A 190 3.49 5.04 14.16
CA THR A 190 4.50 4.68 15.18
C THR A 190 4.00 5.03 16.58
N ASN A 191 3.43 6.22 16.77
CA ASN A 191 2.88 6.63 18.05
C ASN A 191 1.77 5.68 18.55
N LEU A 192 0.91 5.16 17.67
CA LEU A 192 -0.10 4.18 18.06
C LEU A 192 0.55 2.90 18.61
N VAL A 193 1.56 2.38 17.93
CA VAL A 193 2.26 1.15 18.35
C VAL A 193 2.97 1.36 19.69
N GLU A 194 3.66 2.49 19.87
CA GLU A 194 4.30 2.86 21.15
C GLU A 194 3.28 2.91 22.29
N LEU A 195 2.09 3.46 22.06
CA LEU A 195 1.02 3.52 23.06
C LEU A 195 0.44 2.13 23.36
N LEU A 196 0.26 1.27 22.35
CA LEU A 196 -0.18 -0.12 22.54
C LEU A 196 0.82 -0.95 23.34
N GLU A 197 2.12 -0.70 23.14
CA GLU A 197 3.20 -1.31 23.91
C GLU A 197 3.22 -0.79 25.36
N ALA A 198 3.06 0.52 25.55
CA ALA A 198 3.00 1.13 26.87
C ALA A 198 1.82 0.61 27.71
N GLU A 199 0.67 0.36 27.10
CA GLU A 199 -0.51 -0.24 27.72
C GLU A 199 -0.41 -1.78 27.85
N GLY A 200 0.62 -2.41 27.29
CA GLY A 200 0.86 -3.87 27.39
C GLY A 200 -0.18 -4.72 26.66
N ILE A 201 -0.78 -4.18 25.60
CA ILE A 201 -1.82 -4.84 24.79
C ILE A 201 -1.38 -5.14 23.36
N ARG A 202 -0.24 -4.60 22.89
CA ARG A 202 0.25 -4.80 21.51
C ARG A 202 0.29 -6.28 21.08
N ASP A 203 0.76 -7.17 21.95
CA ASP A 203 0.87 -8.61 21.64
C ASP A 203 -0.47 -9.35 21.69
N LYS A 204 -1.52 -8.72 22.23
CA LYS A 204 -2.85 -9.32 22.45
C LYS A 204 -3.89 -8.90 21.43
N ILE A 205 -3.55 -7.96 20.55
CA ILE A 205 -4.45 -7.38 19.57
C ILE A 205 -3.79 -7.36 18.20
N ILE A 206 -4.59 -7.60 17.17
CA ILE A 206 -4.12 -7.51 15.78
C ILE A 206 -4.24 -6.06 15.33
N VAL A 207 -3.16 -5.49 14.79
CA VAL A 207 -3.12 -4.11 14.35
C VAL A 207 -2.88 -4.07 12.85
N VAL A 208 -3.83 -3.49 12.12
CA VAL A 208 -3.80 -3.39 10.67
C VAL A 208 -3.77 -1.93 10.24
N GLY A 209 -2.81 -1.60 9.37
CA GLY A 209 -2.69 -0.29 8.75
C GLY A 209 -3.27 -0.30 7.34
N GLY A 210 -3.97 0.76 6.95
CA GLY A 210 -4.57 0.86 5.62
C GLY A 210 -4.45 2.26 5.05
N GLY A 211 -4.35 2.36 3.73
CA GLY A 211 -4.34 3.66 3.06
C GLY A 211 -3.75 3.62 1.66
N PRO A 212 -4.01 4.65 0.83
CA PRO A 212 -3.57 4.66 -0.57
C PRO A 212 -2.04 4.66 -0.74
N ARG A 213 -1.29 5.05 0.29
CA ARG A 213 0.18 5.04 0.30
C ARG A 213 0.76 4.10 1.36
N ILE A 214 -0.05 3.23 1.94
CA ILE A 214 0.39 2.25 2.92
C ILE A 214 0.65 0.93 2.18
N SER A 215 1.91 0.49 2.18
CA SER A 215 2.28 -0.86 1.73
C SER A 215 2.29 -1.84 2.90
N HIS A 216 2.21 -3.13 2.60
CA HIS A 216 2.36 -4.18 3.60
C HIS A 216 3.72 -4.09 4.31
N GLU A 217 4.79 -3.85 3.54
CA GLU A 217 6.15 -3.69 4.04
C GLU A 217 6.27 -2.52 5.02
N LEU A 218 5.78 -1.33 4.65
CA LEU A 218 5.79 -0.16 5.53
C LEU A 218 5.05 -0.45 6.83
N ALA A 219 3.87 -1.08 6.76
CA ALA A 219 3.12 -1.42 7.96
C ALA A 219 3.91 -2.37 8.88
N LYS A 220 4.53 -3.42 8.32
CA LYS A 220 5.40 -4.34 9.07
C LYS A 220 6.57 -3.62 9.75
N GLU A 221 7.25 -2.72 9.03
CA GLU A 221 8.37 -1.93 9.55
C GLU A 221 7.94 -1.04 10.73
N LEU A 222 6.72 -0.50 10.68
CA LEU A 222 6.16 0.34 11.74
C LEU A 222 5.60 -0.46 12.93
N GLY A 223 5.67 -1.80 12.89
CA GLY A 223 5.22 -2.66 13.97
C GLY A 223 3.75 -3.08 13.88
N TYR A 224 3.12 -2.93 12.72
CA TYR A 224 1.77 -3.46 12.44
C TYR A 224 1.84 -4.92 11.96
N ASP A 225 0.72 -5.63 12.07
CA ASP A 225 0.63 -7.03 11.66
C ASP A 225 0.49 -7.17 10.13
N ALA A 226 -0.25 -6.24 9.51
CA ALA A 226 -0.37 -6.11 8.05
C ALA A 226 -0.69 -4.68 7.60
N GLY A 227 -0.32 -4.38 6.34
CA GLY A 227 -0.70 -3.17 5.62
C GLY A 227 -1.56 -3.46 4.39
N PHE A 228 -2.63 -2.69 4.19
CA PHE A 228 -3.54 -2.79 3.04
C PHE A 228 -3.57 -1.50 2.21
N GLY A 229 -3.18 -1.64 0.95
CA GLY A 229 -3.12 -0.54 -0.02
C GLY A 229 -4.42 -0.37 -0.82
N THR A 230 -4.36 0.44 -1.88
CA THR A 230 -5.47 0.57 -2.84
C THR A 230 -5.83 -0.77 -3.46
N GLY A 231 -7.13 -1.06 -3.57
CA GLY A 231 -7.63 -2.30 -4.17
C GLY A 231 -7.84 -3.44 -3.18
N SER A 232 -7.61 -3.19 -1.88
CA SER A 232 -7.98 -4.12 -0.81
C SER A 232 -9.46 -3.97 -0.46
N TYR A 233 -10.12 -5.09 -0.16
CA TYR A 233 -11.52 -5.19 0.23
C TYR A 233 -11.68 -5.76 1.64
N ALA A 234 -12.91 -5.82 2.13
CA ALA A 234 -13.19 -6.22 3.51
C ALA A 234 -12.84 -7.69 3.76
N GLU A 235 -13.04 -8.57 2.78
CA GLU A 235 -12.66 -9.99 2.87
C GLU A 235 -11.14 -10.18 3.02
N ASP A 236 -10.33 -9.34 2.38
CA ASP A 236 -8.86 -9.41 2.50
C ASP A 236 -8.44 -9.13 3.94
N VAL A 237 -9.05 -8.09 4.53
CA VAL A 237 -8.81 -7.68 5.92
C VAL A 237 -9.37 -8.73 6.89
N ALA A 238 -10.60 -9.19 6.65
CA ALA A 238 -11.26 -10.17 7.52
C ALA A 238 -10.49 -11.49 7.55
N SER A 239 -10.10 -12.00 6.37
CA SER A 239 -9.34 -13.24 6.22
C SER A 239 -8.03 -13.17 6.99
N PHE A 240 -7.32 -12.04 6.89
CA PHE A 240 -6.10 -11.82 7.65
C PHE A 240 -6.34 -11.82 9.16
N VAL A 241 -7.32 -11.05 9.64
CA VAL A 241 -7.62 -10.91 11.07
C VAL A 241 -7.98 -12.27 11.66
N VAL A 242 -8.98 -12.98 11.10
CA VAL A 242 -9.45 -14.24 11.70
C VAL A 242 -8.38 -15.32 11.71
N THR A 243 -7.57 -15.41 10.65
CA THR A 243 -6.45 -16.35 10.57
C THR A 243 -5.39 -16.03 11.62
N GLN A 244 -5.03 -14.75 11.78
CA GLN A 244 -4.05 -14.33 12.79
C GLN A 244 -4.54 -14.57 14.23
N ILE A 245 -5.84 -14.42 14.53
CA ILE A 245 -6.40 -14.74 15.85
C ILE A 245 -6.12 -16.20 16.21
N VAL A 246 -6.41 -17.10 15.26
CA VAL A 246 -6.25 -18.54 15.45
C VAL A 246 -4.77 -18.92 15.55
N GLU A 247 -3.92 -18.42 14.66
CA GLU A 247 -2.48 -18.70 14.67
C GLU A 247 -1.79 -18.26 15.97
N ARG A 248 -2.18 -17.10 16.49
CA ARG A 248 -1.64 -16.54 17.75
C ARG A 248 -2.33 -17.10 19.00
N LYS A 249 -3.35 -17.94 18.84
CA LYS A 249 -4.15 -18.49 19.95
C LYS A 249 -4.75 -17.40 20.85
N LEU A 250 -5.28 -16.35 20.22
CA LEU A 250 -5.95 -15.22 20.88
C LEU A 250 -7.45 -15.46 21.11
N VAL A 251 -7.91 -16.71 20.94
CA VAL A 251 -9.31 -17.13 21.09
C VAL A 251 -9.76 -17.02 22.55
#